data_AF-A0A7J7NTG1-F1
#
_entry.id   AF-A0A7J7NTG1-F1
#
_cell.length_a   1.000
_cell.length_b   1.000
_cell.length_c   1.000
_cell.angle_alpha   90.00
_cell.angle_beta   90.00
_cell.angle_gamma   90.00
#
_symmetry.space_group_name_H-M   'P 1'
#
loop_
_entity.id
_entity.type
_entity.pdbx_description
1 polymer ?
#
loop_
_entity_poly.entity_id
_entity_poly.type
_entity_poly.pdbx_seq_one_letter_code
_entity_poly.pdbx_strand_id
1 'polypeptide(L)'
;MKASRFIFNEINQNFPIMPFTARDLEEKRARLGLVECVNHELLQPYPVLHEKSGDLVAHIKFTVLLMPNGSDRITSHSLQDLQPTKGIDSETEIKAWLALATKKKKGGGKKKKGKKGDKADESVEAESMDTTNGAEPQE
;
A
#
# COMPACT_ATOMS: atom_id res chain seq x y z
N MET A 1 23.75 20.48 23.15
CA MET A 1 23.15 20.83 24.48
C MET A 1 22.64 19.60 25.23
N LYS A 2 22.33 19.70 26.53
CA LYS A 2 21.76 18.59 27.35
C LYS A 2 20.38 18.13 26.82
N ALA A 3 19.55 19.08 26.38
CA ALA A 3 18.23 18.79 25.81
C ALA A 3 18.33 17.92 24.54
N SER A 4 19.25 18.25 23.63
CA SER A 4 19.41 17.56 22.34
C SER A 4 19.93 16.13 22.51
N ARG A 5 20.84 15.91 23.47
CA ARG A 5 21.28 14.54 23.82
C ARG A 5 20.16 13.70 24.42
N PHE A 6 19.31 14.30 25.26
CA PHE A 6 18.16 13.61 25.84
C PHE A 6 17.15 13.21 24.75
N ILE A 7 16.77 14.17 23.89
CA ILE A 7 15.83 13.93 22.78
C ILE A 7 16.39 12.92 21.78
N PHE A 8 17.67 13.02 21.42
CA PHE A 8 18.29 12.06 20.51
C PHE A 8 18.29 10.63 21.08
N ASN A 9 18.54 10.48 22.39
CA ASN A 9 18.46 9.16 23.05
C ASN A 9 17.03 8.61 23.06
N GLU A 10 16.04 9.46 23.35
CA GLU A 10 14.61 9.08 23.30
C GLU A 10 14.20 8.64 21.90
N ILE A 11 14.57 9.39 20.86
CA ILE A 11 14.32 9.05 19.46
C ILE A 11 14.99 7.72 19.11
N ASN A 12 16.25 7.51 19.47
CA ASN A 12 16.97 6.29 19.13
C ASN A 12 16.40 5.04 19.83
N GLN A 13 15.76 5.21 20.99
CA GLN A 13 15.08 4.13 21.72
C GLN A 13 13.71 3.80 21.12
N ASN A 14 12.89 4.82 20.84
CA ASN A 14 11.50 4.65 20.38
C ASN A 14 11.39 4.47 18.86
N PHE A 15 12.25 5.17 18.10
CA PHE A 15 12.21 5.29 16.64
C PHE A 15 13.62 5.15 16.03
N PRO A 16 14.27 3.97 16.12
CA PRO A 16 15.71 3.83 15.83
C PRO A 16 16.12 4.34 14.44
N ILE A 17 15.46 3.86 13.39
CA ILE A 17 15.69 4.27 11.99
C ILE A 17 14.37 4.67 11.29
N MET A 18 13.27 4.64 12.03
CA MET A 18 11.94 4.85 11.47
C MET A 18 11.56 6.33 11.54
N PRO A 19 10.81 6.85 10.54
CA PRO A 19 10.23 8.18 10.63
C PRO A 19 9.29 8.29 11.84
N PHE A 20 9.28 9.46 12.48
CA PHE A 20 8.43 9.76 13.63
C PHE A 20 7.84 11.17 13.50
N THR A 21 6.83 11.49 14.31
CA THR A 21 6.30 12.85 14.41
C THR A 21 6.80 13.54 15.68
N ALA A 22 7.09 14.84 15.60
CA ALA A 22 7.50 15.62 16.76
C ALA A 22 6.44 15.67 17.88
N ARG A 23 5.20 15.27 17.58
CA ARG A 23 4.11 15.14 18.56
C ARG A 23 4.28 13.94 19.50
N ASP A 24 5.05 12.93 19.11
CA ASP A 24 5.29 11.74 19.93
C ASP A 24 6.45 11.94 20.92
N LEU A 25 7.09 13.11 20.91
CA LEU A 25 8.18 13.47 21.82
C LEU A 25 7.69 14.33 22.98
N GLU A 26 8.40 14.30 24.11
CA GLU A 26 8.07 15.14 25.26
C GLU A 26 8.18 16.66 24.98
N GLU A 27 7.02 17.33 25.01
CA GLU A 27 6.79 18.67 24.44
C GLU A 27 7.67 19.79 25.04
N LYS A 28 8.00 19.71 26.33
CA LYS A 28 8.68 20.81 27.06
C LYS A 28 10.10 21.07 26.59
N ARG A 29 10.76 20.10 25.93
CA ARG A 29 12.19 20.21 25.52
C ARG A 29 12.44 19.80 24.07
N ALA A 30 11.47 19.19 23.40
CA ALA A 30 11.63 18.65 22.05
C ALA A 30 12.02 19.71 21.02
N ARG A 31 11.36 20.88 20.98
CA ARG A 31 11.59 21.90 19.93
C ARG A 31 13.04 22.38 19.86
N LEU A 32 13.65 22.70 20.99
CA LEU A 32 15.03 23.19 21.04
C LEU A 32 16.03 22.08 20.69
N GLY A 33 15.78 20.86 21.17
CA GLY A 33 16.64 19.70 20.88
C GLY A 33 16.61 19.29 19.41
N LEU A 34 15.42 19.30 18.80
CA LEU A 34 15.23 18.94 17.39
C LEU A 34 15.98 19.89 16.45
N VAL A 35 15.95 21.21 16.70
CA VAL A 35 16.67 22.18 15.87
C VAL A 35 18.17 21.89 15.85
N GLU A 36 18.78 21.57 17.00
CA GLU A 36 20.20 21.19 17.05
C GLU A 36 20.45 19.88 16.29
N CYS A 37 19.61 18.85 16.50
CA CYS A 37 19.77 17.56 15.82
C CYS A 37 19.66 17.68 14.29
N VAL A 38 18.78 18.54 13.78
CA VAL A 38 18.65 18.81 12.33
C VAL A 38 19.86 19.59 11.82
N ASN A 39 20.30 20.63 12.54
CA ASN A 39 21.45 21.44 12.14
C ASN A 39 22.78 20.66 12.09
N HIS A 40 22.89 19.60 12.89
CA HIS A 40 24.05 18.70 12.90
C HIS A 40 23.83 17.40 12.09
N GLU A 41 22.83 17.37 11.21
CA GLU A 41 22.55 16.24 10.29
C GLU A 41 22.30 14.89 11.00
N LEU A 42 21.92 14.91 12.28
CA LEU A 42 21.53 13.70 13.02
C LEU A 42 20.11 13.25 12.68
N LEU A 43 19.28 14.17 12.20
CA LEU A 43 17.89 13.92 11.80
C LEU A 43 17.62 14.55 10.44
N GLN A 44 16.96 13.79 9.57
CA GLN A 44 16.51 14.27 8.27
C GLN A 44 15.07 14.80 8.37
N PRO A 45 14.82 16.10 8.15
CA PRO A 45 13.47 16.64 8.17
C PRO A 45 12.69 16.24 6.91
N TYR A 46 11.38 16.04 7.05
CA TYR A 46 10.44 15.88 5.95
C TYR A 46 9.63 17.17 5.82
N PRO A 47 10.05 18.13 4.98
CA PRO A 47 9.40 19.43 4.88
C PRO A 47 7.98 19.30 4.32
N VAL A 48 7.09 20.15 4.81
CA VAL A 48 5.71 20.23 4.29
C VAL A 48 5.72 21.11 3.04
N LEU A 49 5.48 20.48 1.89
CA LEU A 49 5.40 21.14 0.59
C LEU A 49 3.94 21.49 0.27
N HIS A 50 3.75 22.63 -0.41
CA HIS A 50 2.43 23.13 -0.77
C HIS A 50 2.43 23.52 -2.26
N GLU A 51 1.31 23.28 -2.94
CA GLU A 51 1.04 23.81 -4.27
C GLU A 51 0.46 25.22 -4.22
N LYS A 52 0.26 25.82 -5.39
CA LYS A 52 -0.36 27.15 -5.50
C LYS A 52 -1.79 27.13 -4.95
N SER A 53 -2.24 28.29 -4.49
CA SER A 53 -3.59 28.44 -3.97
C SER A 53 -4.63 28.08 -5.05
N GLY A 54 -5.48 27.10 -4.75
CA GLY A 54 -6.53 26.62 -5.64
C GLY A 54 -6.18 25.34 -6.41
N ASP A 55 -4.92 24.91 -6.40
CA ASP A 55 -4.51 23.66 -7.05
C ASP A 55 -4.72 22.44 -6.12
N LEU A 56 -4.92 21.27 -6.73
CA LEU A 56 -5.18 20.01 -6.04
C LEU A 56 -4.01 19.02 -6.23
N VAL A 57 -3.63 18.34 -5.15
CA VAL A 57 -2.56 17.33 -5.15
C VAL A 57 -3.14 15.95 -4.89
N ALA A 58 -2.85 14.99 -5.76
CA ALA A 58 -3.16 13.59 -5.58
C ALA A 58 -1.87 12.77 -5.39
N HIS A 59 -1.81 11.95 -4.33
CA HIS A 59 -0.67 11.08 -4.04
C HIS A 59 -1.16 9.66 -3.76
N ILE A 60 -0.75 8.71 -4.60
CA ILE A 60 -1.01 7.28 -4.42
C ILE A 60 0.32 6.60 -4.10
N LYS A 61 0.45 6.04 -2.89
CA LYS A 61 1.64 5.31 -2.44
C LYS A 61 1.30 3.85 -2.19
N PHE A 62 2.15 2.96 -2.68
CA PHE A 62 2.07 1.53 -2.43
C PHE A 62 3.46 0.91 -2.42
N THR A 63 3.57 -0.27 -1.82
CA THR A 63 4.80 -1.03 -1.70
C THR A 63 4.72 -2.25 -2.59
N VAL A 64 5.82 -2.54 -3.30
CA VAL A 64 5.93 -3.65 -4.24
C VAL A 64 7.10 -4.53 -3.84
N LEU A 65 6.89 -5.84 -3.88
CA LEU A 65 7.95 -6.85 -3.79
C LEU A 65 8.36 -7.28 -5.20
N LEU A 66 9.65 -7.27 -5.49
CA LEU A 66 10.19 -7.77 -6.75
C LEU A 66 10.58 -9.23 -6.57
N MET A 67 9.76 -10.13 -7.11
CA MET A 67 9.96 -11.57 -7.00
C MET A 67 10.31 -12.15 -8.38
N PRO A 68 10.96 -13.33 -8.45
CA PRO A 68 11.27 -13.97 -9.74
C PRO A 68 10.03 -14.27 -10.61
N ASN A 69 8.86 -14.41 -9.98
CA ASN A 69 7.57 -14.62 -10.65
C ASN A 69 6.87 -13.31 -11.11
N GLY A 70 7.42 -12.15 -10.77
CA GLY A 70 6.90 -10.82 -11.12
C GLY A 70 6.79 -9.88 -9.93
N SER A 71 6.27 -8.69 -10.18
CA SER A 71 6.09 -7.64 -9.17
C SER A 71 4.81 -7.86 -8.37
N ASP A 72 4.92 -7.97 -7.05
CA ASP A 72 3.79 -8.14 -6.14
C ASP A 72 3.47 -6.87 -5.35
N ARG A 73 2.28 -6.29 -5.58
CA ARG A 73 1.80 -5.15 -4.79
C ARG A 73 1.21 -5.65 -3.48
N ILE A 74 1.87 -5.31 -2.36
CA ILE A 74 1.48 -5.76 -1.02
C ILE A 74 0.58 -4.79 -0.27
N THR A 75 0.70 -3.48 -0.56
CA THR A 75 -0.19 -2.46 0.02
C THR A 75 -1.03 -1.85 -1.10
N SER A 76 -2.32 -1.66 -0.85
CA SER A 76 -3.25 -1.04 -1.79
C SER A 76 -4.23 -0.16 -1.06
N HIS A 77 -4.71 0.87 -1.75
CA HIS A 77 -5.79 1.73 -1.28
C HIS A 77 -7.02 1.50 -2.15
N SER A 78 -8.21 1.72 -1.59
CA SER A 78 -9.44 1.75 -2.37
C SER A 78 -9.33 2.85 -3.43
N LEU A 79 -9.67 2.50 -4.66
CA LEU A 79 -9.70 3.47 -5.74
C LEU A 79 -10.90 4.40 -5.51
N GLN A 80 -10.67 5.70 -5.70
CA GLN A 80 -11.76 6.67 -5.71
C GLN A 80 -12.49 6.57 -7.04
N ASP A 81 -13.82 6.59 -6.98
CA ASP A 81 -14.65 6.67 -8.18
C ASP A 81 -14.53 8.07 -8.77
N LEU A 82 -13.80 8.16 -9.86
CA LEU A 82 -13.60 9.40 -10.60
C LEU A 82 -14.31 9.31 -11.95
N GLN A 83 -14.97 10.40 -12.33
CA GLN A 83 -15.54 10.59 -13.66
C GLN A 83 -14.70 11.64 -14.41
N PRO A 84 -13.52 11.27 -14.94
CA PRO A 84 -12.65 12.21 -15.61
C PRO A 84 -13.30 12.71 -16.91
N THR A 85 -13.38 14.03 -17.07
CA THR A 85 -13.85 14.66 -18.31
C THR A 85 -12.83 14.56 -19.44
N LYS A 86 -11.55 14.32 -19.11
CA LYS A 86 -10.45 14.22 -20.07
C LYS A 86 -9.87 12.82 -20.05
N GLY A 87 -9.81 12.19 -21.23
CA GLY A 87 -9.21 10.87 -21.44
C GLY A 87 -7.80 10.95 -22.03
N ILE A 88 -7.07 9.83 -22.00
CA ILE A 88 -5.71 9.70 -22.57
C ILE A 88 -5.83 9.26 -24.04
N ASP A 89 -6.64 9.96 -24.85
CA ASP A 89 -7.02 9.47 -26.18
C ASP A 89 -5.98 9.71 -27.27
N SER A 90 -5.15 10.74 -27.10
CA SER A 90 -4.19 11.20 -28.11
C SER A 90 -2.90 10.37 -28.17
N GLU A 91 -2.63 9.50 -27.18
CA GLU A 91 -1.35 8.80 -27.05
C GLU A 91 -1.53 7.28 -27.03
N THR A 92 -1.47 6.69 -28.22
CA THR A 92 -1.67 5.24 -28.44
C THR A 92 -0.66 4.38 -27.66
N GLU A 93 0.57 4.85 -27.48
CA GLU A 93 1.64 4.11 -26.79
C GLU A 93 1.39 4.00 -25.28
N ILE A 94 0.96 5.08 -24.62
CA ILE A 94 0.65 5.07 -23.19
C ILE A 94 -0.55 4.16 -22.91
N LYS A 95 -1.58 4.21 -23.76
CA LYS A 95 -2.71 3.28 -23.68
C LYS A 95 -2.27 1.83 -23.78
N ALA A 96 -1.31 1.53 -24.67
CA ALA A 96 -0.76 0.18 -24.79
C ALA A 96 -0.03 -0.27 -23.50
N TRP A 97 0.76 0.61 -22.86
CA TRP A 97 1.42 0.29 -21.59
C TRP A 97 0.46 0.09 -20.42
N LEU A 98 -0.59 0.92 -20.31
CA LEU A 98 -1.60 0.79 -19.27
C LEU A 98 -2.40 -0.52 -19.38
N ALA A 99 -2.54 -1.06 -20.59
CA ALA A 99 -3.17 -2.35 -20.82
C ALA A 99 -2.27 -3.55 -20.49
N LEU A 100 -0.96 -3.35 -20.27
CA LEU A 100 -0.05 -4.44 -19.91
C LEU A 100 -0.31 -4.92 -18.48
N ALA A 101 -0.41 -6.25 -18.33
CA ALA A 101 -0.54 -6.86 -17.01
C ALA A 101 0.78 -6.76 -16.24
N THR A 102 0.71 -6.24 -15.02
CA THR A 102 1.87 -6.08 -14.11
C THR A 102 2.33 -7.37 -13.43
N LYS A 103 1.49 -8.42 -13.42
CA LYS A 103 1.86 -9.79 -13.04
C LYS A 103 1.65 -10.74 -14.21
N LYS A 104 2.63 -11.62 -14.47
CA LYS A 104 2.38 -12.81 -15.30
C LYS A 104 1.35 -13.66 -14.58
N LYS A 105 0.16 -13.80 -15.18
CA LYS A 105 -0.82 -14.81 -14.76
C LYS A 105 -0.06 -16.14 -14.65
N LYS A 106 0.04 -16.70 -13.43
CA LYS A 106 0.59 -18.04 -13.22
C LYS A 106 -0.15 -18.94 -14.19
N GLY A 107 0.58 -19.51 -15.15
CA GLY A 107 0.00 -20.17 -16.33
C GLY A 107 -1.14 -21.08 -15.90
N GLY A 108 -2.33 -20.84 -16.47
CA GLY A 108 -3.42 -21.79 -16.40
C GLY A 108 -2.85 -23.12 -16.88
N GLY A 109 -2.75 -24.07 -15.96
CA GLY A 109 -2.21 -25.39 -16.23
C GLY A 109 -2.91 -25.95 -17.46
N LYS A 110 -2.12 -26.18 -18.50
CA LYS A 110 -2.50 -26.88 -19.72
C LYS A 110 -2.91 -28.29 -19.31
N LYS A 111 -4.17 -28.49 -18.91
CA LYS A 111 -4.77 -29.82 -18.71
C LYS A 111 -4.82 -30.46 -20.10
N LYS A 112 -3.83 -31.32 -20.30
CA LYS A 112 -3.70 -32.28 -21.39
C LYS A 112 -5.03 -33.06 -21.52
N LYS A 113 -5.45 -33.24 -22.78
CA LYS A 113 -6.31 -34.34 -23.29
C LYS A 113 -7.83 -34.07 -23.35
N GLY A 114 -8.26 -33.38 -24.40
CA GLY A 114 -9.57 -33.63 -25.02
C GLY A 114 -9.46 -34.77 -26.04
N LYS A 115 -10.06 -35.93 -25.74
CA LYS A 115 -10.58 -36.87 -26.74
C LYS A 115 -11.81 -37.58 -26.16
N LYS A 116 -12.96 -37.11 -26.65
CA LYS A 116 -14.31 -37.70 -26.77
C LYS A 116 -14.51 -39.15 -26.29
N GLY A 117 -15.52 -39.38 -25.45
CA GLY A 117 -16.11 -40.68 -25.14
C GLY A 117 -17.29 -40.55 -24.18
N ASP A 118 -18.47 -40.98 -24.63
CA ASP A 118 -19.82 -40.81 -24.08
C ASP A 118 -20.20 -41.96 -23.11
N LYS A 119 -20.79 -41.66 -21.93
CA LYS A 119 -21.99 -42.33 -21.35
C LYS A 119 -22.25 -41.99 -19.87
N ALA A 120 -23.55 -41.84 -19.59
CA ALA A 120 -24.35 -41.77 -18.36
C ALA A 120 -23.79 -42.35 -17.03
N ASP A 121 -24.07 -41.70 -15.89
CA ASP A 121 -25.21 -42.00 -15.00
C ASP A 121 -25.33 -40.96 -13.86
N GLU A 122 -26.50 -40.93 -13.23
CA GLU A 122 -27.14 -39.94 -12.35
C GLU A 122 -26.80 -40.11 -10.85
N SER A 123 -27.10 -39.06 -10.05
CA SER A 123 -27.27 -39.03 -8.57
C SER A 123 -25.96 -39.03 -7.73
N VAL A 124 -25.74 -38.32 -6.60
CA VAL A 124 -26.55 -37.62 -5.58
C VAL A 124 -25.66 -36.50 -4.94
N GLU A 125 -26.31 -35.50 -4.35
CA GLU A 125 -25.84 -34.40 -3.49
C GLU A 125 -24.63 -34.66 -2.57
N ALA A 126 -23.79 -33.64 -2.38
CA ALA A 126 -23.24 -33.28 -1.08
C ALA A 126 -22.83 -31.80 -1.06
N GLU A 127 -23.32 -31.10 -0.05
CA GLU A 127 -23.47 -29.66 0.10
C GLU A 127 -22.18 -28.85 0.24
N SER A 128 -22.35 -27.58 -0.13
CA SER A 128 -21.63 -26.41 0.37
C SER A 128 -21.59 -26.36 1.90
N MET A 129 -20.42 -26.07 2.49
CA MET A 129 -20.32 -25.53 3.84
C MET A 129 -19.61 -24.18 3.79
N ASP A 130 -20.43 -23.14 3.67
CA ASP A 130 -20.14 -21.78 4.14
C ASP A 130 -20.37 -21.80 5.66
N THR A 131 -19.30 -21.62 6.45
CA THR A 131 -19.43 -21.41 7.90
C THR A 131 -19.36 -19.93 8.19
N THR A 132 -20.51 -19.28 8.09
CA THR A 132 -20.81 -18.00 8.73
C THR A 132 -21.46 -18.29 10.08
N ASN A 133 -20.67 -18.23 11.17
CA ASN A 133 -21.24 -18.19 12.52
C ASN A 133 -21.68 -16.76 12.84
N GLY A 134 -22.96 -16.50 12.61
CA GLY A 134 -23.70 -15.45 13.31
C GLY A 134 -24.09 -15.95 14.70
N ALA A 135 -23.65 -15.23 15.74
CA ALA A 135 -24.27 -15.30 17.06
C ALA A 135 -25.33 -14.20 17.11
N GLU A 136 -26.59 -14.62 17.22
CA GLU A 136 -27.78 -13.79 17.37
C GLU A 136 -28.25 -13.77 18.86
N PRO A 137 -29.27 -12.99 19.25
CA PRO A 137 -29.23 -12.06 20.37
C PRO A 137 -29.92 -12.59 21.64
N GLN A 138 -29.67 -11.92 22.77
CA GLN A 138 -30.56 -11.97 23.94
C GLN A 138 -30.85 -10.55 24.43
N GLU A 139 -32.11 -10.41 24.87
CA GLU A 139 -32.79 -9.21 25.38
C GLU A 139 -32.06 -8.45 26.50
#